data_AF-A0A9W7BWP0-F1
#
_entry.id   AF-A0A9W7BWP0-F1
#
_cell.length_a   1.000
_cell.length_b   1.000
_cell.length_c   1.000
_cell.angle_alpha   90.00
_cell.angle_beta   90.00
_cell.angle_gamma   90.00
#
_symmetry.space_group_name_H-M   'P 1'
#
loop_
_entity.id
_entity.type
_entity.pdbx_description
1 polymer ?
#
loop_
_entity_poly.entity_id
_entity_poly.type
_entity_poly.pdbx_seq_one_letter_code
_entity_poly.pdbx_strand_id
1 'polypeptide(L)'
;MKSTKGKRYTVDNNISGTNNVCCAVADSGLDVHIVHLGTMGVYGYGSSGGEIPEGYIDVVLPGGRESNILHPAYPGSVYHATKCLDAIMFQFYNKNDQLRVTDLHQGIVWGTNTPQTVRDERLINRFDYDGDYGTVLNRFLMQGGMGVPLTVYGTGGQTRGFIHITDTTKCLEIAMENPPKKGERVEIFNQIAETRRVRDVAQMVADQTGVEMKMVPNPRQEAEENELDVSNQKFLGKGLNPTTLESENGLFSEVVDIVKKYKDRCDPKMILPASYWNKDRAKACEGMDIEKHMKN
;
A
#
# COMPACT_ATOMS: atom_id res chain seq x y z
N MET A 1 -0.61 -11.17 -10.80
CA MET A 1 -1.98 -10.88 -10.28
C MET A 1 -3.03 -10.60 -11.36
N LYS A 2 -2.67 -10.14 -12.58
CA LYS A 2 -3.65 -9.62 -13.56
C LYS A 2 -4.17 -10.68 -14.55
N SER A 3 -3.37 -11.71 -14.84
CA SER A 3 -3.79 -12.87 -15.65
C SER A 3 -4.78 -13.76 -14.90
N THR A 4 -5.59 -14.55 -15.61
CA THR A 4 -6.55 -15.48 -14.97
C THR A 4 -5.88 -16.46 -14.02
N LYS A 5 -4.70 -17.01 -14.39
CA LYS A 5 -3.90 -17.86 -13.50
C LYS A 5 -3.45 -17.11 -12.25
N GLY A 6 -2.96 -15.87 -12.43
CA GLY A 6 -2.52 -15.03 -11.32
C GLY A 6 -3.66 -14.64 -10.39
N LYS A 7 -4.86 -14.35 -10.90
CA LYS A 7 -6.05 -14.04 -10.09
C LYS A 7 -6.44 -15.20 -9.19
N ARG A 8 -6.51 -16.43 -9.73
CA ARG A 8 -6.80 -17.64 -8.95
C ARG A 8 -5.76 -17.88 -7.88
N TYR A 9 -4.47 -17.89 -8.26
CA TYR A 9 -3.38 -18.04 -7.32
C TYR A 9 -3.44 -17.03 -6.17
N THR A 10 -3.70 -15.75 -6.47
CA THR A 10 -3.80 -14.72 -5.42
C THR A 10 -4.93 -14.99 -4.44
N VAL A 11 -6.11 -15.43 -4.93
CA VAL A 11 -7.22 -15.81 -4.05
C VAL A 11 -6.87 -17.05 -3.23
N ASP A 12 -6.45 -18.12 -3.90
CA ASP A 12 -6.16 -19.40 -3.26
C ASP A 12 -5.07 -19.24 -2.20
N ASN A 13 -3.99 -18.54 -2.52
CA ASN A 13 -2.87 -18.33 -1.61
C ASN A 13 -3.26 -17.47 -0.40
N ASN A 14 -3.83 -16.29 -0.64
CA ASN A 14 -4.07 -15.33 0.44
C ASN A 14 -5.15 -15.84 1.38
N ILE A 15 -6.30 -16.27 0.84
CA ILE A 15 -7.45 -16.66 1.66
C ILE A 15 -7.19 -17.97 2.39
N SER A 16 -6.61 -18.97 1.72
CA SER A 16 -6.28 -20.23 2.39
C SER A 16 -5.20 -20.02 3.45
N GLY A 17 -4.20 -19.18 3.17
CA GLY A 17 -3.15 -18.84 4.13
C GLY A 17 -3.71 -18.20 5.40
N THR A 18 -4.51 -17.14 5.26
CA THR A 18 -5.17 -16.47 6.38
C THR A 18 -6.07 -17.42 7.16
N ASN A 19 -6.91 -18.19 6.46
CA ASN A 19 -7.80 -19.14 7.11
C ASN A 19 -7.02 -20.20 7.90
N ASN A 20 -5.94 -20.74 7.34
CA ASN A 20 -5.10 -21.73 8.02
C ASN A 20 -4.44 -21.16 9.29
N VAL A 21 -4.01 -19.90 9.27
CA VAL A 21 -3.50 -19.22 10.48
C VAL A 21 -4.58 -19.10 11.55
N CYS A 22 -5.79 -18.66 11.16
CA CYS A 22 -6.91 -18.56 12.11
C CYS A 22 -7.28 -19.92 12.72
N CYS A 23 -7.39 -20.98 11.90
CA CYS A 23 -7.64 -22.33 12.38
C CYS A 23 -6.53 -22.79 13.33
N ALA A 24 -5.25 -22.60 12.95
CA ALA A 24 -4.13 -23.01 13.79
C ALA A 24 -4.12 -22.32 15.16
N VAL A 25 -4.46 -21.02 15.19
CA VAL A 25 -4.59 -20.29 16.46
C VAL A 25 -5.76 -20.81 17.28
N ALA A 26 -6.94 -20.99 16.67
CA ALA A 26 -8.13 -21.51 17.35
C ALA A 26 -7.89 -22.92 17.94
N ASP A 27 -7.29 -23.82 17.15
CA ASP A 27 -6.99 -25.20 17.55
C ASP A 27 -5.89 -25.27 18.62
N SER A 28 -4.97 -24.30 18.66
CA SER A 28 -3.87 -24.30 19.62
C SER A 28 -4.32 -24.17 21.08
N GLY A 29 -5.50 -23.58 21.32
CA GLY A 29 -5.97 -23.22 22.67
C GLY A 29 -5.15 -22.13 23.37
N LEU A 30 -4.19 -21.51 22.68
CA LEU A 30 -3.36 -20.42 23.21
C LEU A 30 -4.02 -19.06 23.00
N ASP A 31 -3.77 -18.10 23.90
CA ASP A 31 -4.22 -16.71 23.74
C ASP A 31 -3.28 -15.91 22.81
N VAL A 32 -3.31 -16.26 21.52
CA VAL A 32 -2.46 -15.64 20.50
C VAL A 32 -3.14 -14.38 19.95
N HIS A 33 -2.35 -13.32 19.80
CA HIS A 33 -2.73 -12.12 19.06
C HIS A 33 -2.25 -12.20 17.62
N ILE A 34 -3.17 -12.00 16.67
CA ILE A 34 -2.88 -11.94 15.24
C ILE A 34 -2.75 -10.48 14.83
N VAL A 35 -1.58 -10.08 14.34
CA VAL A 35 -1.38 -8.81 13.62
C VAL A 35 -1.31 -9.10 12.12
N HIS A 36 -2.26 -8.58 11.36
CA HIS A 36 -2.37 -8.81 9.92
C HIS A 36 -2.07 -7.52 9.14
N LEU A 37 -1.31 -7.64 8.05
CA LEU A 37 -1.20 -6.58 7.06
C LEU A 37 -2.35 -6.65 6.06
N GLY A 38 -3.33 -5.78 6.27
CA GLY A 38 -4.36 -5.42 5.32
C GLY A 38 -3.85 -4.42 4.28
N THR A 39 -4.72 -3.52 3.86
CA THR A 39 -4.38 -2.47 2.90
C THR A 39 -5.43 -1.38 2.93
N MET A 40 -5.01 -0.13 2.72
CA MET A 40 -5.95 0.98 2.49
C MET A 40 -6.89 0.72 1.29
N GLY A 41 -6.51 -0.16 0.37
CA GLY A 41 -7.36 -0.55 -0.75
C GLY A 41 -8.65 -1.30 -0.37
N VAL A 42 -8.84 -1.65 0.91
CA VAL A 42 -10.10 -2.23 1.42
C VAL A 42 -11.25 -1.22 1.33
N TYR A 43 -10.97 0.05 1.61
CA TYR A 43 -11.95 1.14 1.52
C TYR A 43 -12.22 1.59 0.06
N GLY A 44 -11.35 1.17 -0.86
CA GLY A 44 -11.31 1.69 -2.22
C GLY A 44 -10.61 3.04 -2.32
N TYR A 45 -10.52 3.54 -3.55
CA TYR A 45 -9.85 4.82 -3.87
C TYR A 45 -10.77 5.76 -4.66
N GLY A 46 -12.08 5.63 -4.49
CA GLY A 46 -13.03 6.65 -4.96
C GLY A 46 -13.09 7.82 -3.99
N SER A 47 -13.75 8.91 -4.38
CA SER A 47 -14.06 9.99 -3.44
C SER A 47 -15.07 9.48 -2.41
N SER A 48 -14.62 9.29 -1.16
CA SER A 48 -15.40 8.76 -0.04
C SER A 48 -16.50 9.69 0.45
N GLY A 49 -16.46 10.98 0.06
CA GLY A 49 -17.40 12.00 0.53
C GLY A 49 -17.15 12.45 1.97
N GLY A 50 -16.01 12.05 2.57
CA GLY A 50 -15.59 12.39 3.93
C GLY A 50 -14.33 11.62 4.36
N GLU A 51 -13.83 11.90 5.56
CA GLU A 51 -12.68 11.22 6.16
C GLU A 51 -12.97 9.71 6.31
N ILE A 52 -12.08 8.86 5.78
CA ILE A 52 -12.16 7.41 5.93
C ILE A 52 -11.76 7.05 7.37
N PRO A 53 -12.65 6.40 8.14
CA PRO A 53 -12.37 6.05 9.53
C PRO A 53 -11.45 4.83 9.64
N GLU A 54 -11.03 4.51 10.86
CA GLU A 54 -10.22 3.33 11.16
C GLU A 54 -11.10 2.08 11.34
N GLY A 55 -11.60 1.58 10.21
CA GLY A 55 -12.28 0.29 10.03
C GLY A 55 -13.79 0.28 10.23
N TYR A 56 -14.33 1.17 11.07
CA TYR A 56 -15.75 1.18 11.44
C TYR A 56 -16.34 2.57 11.28
N ILE A 57 -17.62 2.64 10.90
CA ILE A 57 -18.34 3.87 10.62
C ILE A 57 -19.69 3.90 11.34
N ASP A 58 -20.02 5.05 11.91
CA ASP A 58 -21.35 5.32 12.45
C ASP A 58 -22.32 5.66 11.33
N VAL A 59 -23.48 4.99 11.32
CA VAL A 59 -24.50 5.12 10.29
C VAL A 59 -25.89 5.26 10.91
N VAL A 60 -26.78 5.94 10.19
CA VAL A 60 -28.22 5.96 10.49
C VAL A 60 -28.93 5.05 9.50
N LEU A 61 -29.46 3.94 9.99
CA LEU A 61 -30.22 2.96 9.22
C LEU A 61 -31.66 3.45 8.97
N PRO A 62 -32.37 2.85 7.98
CA PRO A 62 -33.78 3.15 7.76
C PRO A 62 -34.61 3.10 9.05
N GLY A 63 -35.43 4.13 9.25
CA GLY A 63 -36.19 4.34 10.48
C GLY A 63 -35.44 5.13 11.57
N GLY A 64 -34.32 5.76 11.25
CA GLY A 64 -33.57 6.63 12.19
C GLY A 64 -32.76 5.86 13.23
N ARG A 65 -32.49 4.57 13.00
CA ARG A 65 -31.74 3.74 13.96
C ARG A 65 -30.24 3.93 13.78
N GLU A 66 -29.57 4.42 14.81
CA GLU A 66 -28.12 4.55 14.83
C GLU A 66 -27.44 3.18 14.98
N SER A 67 -26.31 2.99 14.30
CA SER A 67 -25.52 1.77 14.35
C SER A 67 -24.05 2.05 14.03
N ASN A 68 -23.13 1.31 14.64
CA ASN A 68 -21.72 1.29 14.25
C ASN A 68 -21.44 0.00 13.48
N ILE A 69 -21.03 0.12 12.22
CA ILE A 69 -20.81 -1.02 11.33
C ILE A 69 -19.37 -1.05 10.82
N LEU A 70 -18.93 -2.22 10.35
CA LEU A 70 -17.69 -2.29 9.58
C LEU A 70 -17.84 -1.43 8.32
N HIS A 71 -16.81 -0.64 8.00
CA HIS A 71 -16.82 0.21 6.82
C HIS A 71 -17.05 -0.64 5.56
N PRO A 72 -17.94 -0.21 4.63
CA PRO A 72 -18.16 -0.94 3.38
C PRO A 72 -16.86 -1.16 2.60
N ALA A 73 -16.61 -2.41 2.20
CA ALA A 73 -15.46 -2.77 1.40
C ALA A 73 -15.68 -2.42 -0.08
N TYR A 74 -14.66 -1.82 -0.73
CA TYR A 74 -14.74 -1.41 -2.14
C TYR A 74 -13.41 -1.63 -2.89
N PRO A 75 -13.00 -2.89 -3.11
CA PRO A 75 -11.66 -3.20 -3.64
C PRO A 75 -11.47 -2.85 -5.12
N GLY A 76 -10.33 -2.23 -5.46
CA GLY A 76 -9.95 -1.89 -6.84
C GLY A 76 -9.20 -2.98 -7.63
N SER A 77 -8.92 -4.15 -7.02
CA SER A 77 -8.21 -5.25 -7.67
C SER A 77 -8.52 -6.59 -7.00
N VAL A 78 -8.16 -7.72 -7.63
CA VAL A 78 -8.29 -9.06 -7.00
C VAL A 78 -7.44 -9.17 -5.75
N TYR A 79 -6.25 -8.57 -5.72
CA TYR A 79 -5.43 -8.49 -4.51
C TYR A 79 -6.15 -7.75 -3.39
N HIS A 80 -6.69 -6.55 -3.66
CA HIS A 80 -7.45 -5.80 -2.66
C HIS A 80 -8.70 -6.56 -2.21
N ALA A 81 -9.38 -7.25 -3.13
CA ALA A 81 -10.54 -8.08 -2.81
C ALA A 81 -10.18 -9.21 -1.83
N THR A 82 -9.01 -9.84 -1.98
CA THR A 82 -8.57 -10.84 -0.99
C THR A 82 -8.36 -10.24 0.39
N LYS A 83 -7.86 -9.02 0.49
CA LYS A 83 -7.70 -8.32 1.77
C LYS A 83 -9.05 -7.93 2.40
N CYS A 84 -10.05 -7.61 1.59
CA CYS A 84 -11.42 -7.43 2.10
C CYS A 84 -12.00 -8.73 2.66
N LEU A 85 -11.74 -9.86 1.99
CA LEU A 85 -12.15 -11.18 2.47
C LEU A 85 -11.42 -11.58 3.75
N ASP A 86 -10.11 -11.30 3.86
CA ASP A 86 -9.35 -11.45 5.11
C ASP A 86 -10.01 -10.68 6.26
N ALA A 87 -10.36 -9.40 6.05
CA ALA A 87 -11.04 -8.58 7.05
C ALA A 87 -12.37 -9.20 7.50
N ILE A 88 -13.18 -9.72 6.57
CA ILE A 88 -14.44 -10.41 6.90
C ILE A 88 -14.18 -11.71 7.69
N MET A 89 -13.17 -12.50 7.30
CA MET A 89 -12.78 -13.71 8.02
C MET A 89 -12.38 -13.38 9.46
N PHE A 90 -11.62 -12.31 9.69
CA PHE A 90 -11.27 -11.90 11.05
C PHE A 90 -12.48 -11.51 11.89
N GLN A 91 -13.49 -10.82 11.32
CA GLN A 91 -14.73 -10.57 12.06
C GLN A 91 -15.42 -11.88 12.47
N PHE A 92 -15.41 -12.89 11.59
CA PHE A 92 -15.99 -14.20 11.88
C PHE A 92 -15.24 -14.92 13.01
N TYR A 93 -13.92 -15.07 12.90
CA TYR A 93 -13.12 -15.78 13.91
C TYR A 93 -13.03 -15.04 15.24
N ASN A 94 -12.99 -13.71 15.23
CA ASN A 94 -13.09 -12.92 16.46
C ASN A 94 -14.43 -13.14 17.15
N LYS A 95 -15.55 -13.16 16.40
CA LYS A 95 -16.88 -13.39 16.96
C LYS A 95 -17.07 -14.81 17.51
N ASN A 96 -16.68 -15.84 16.75
CA ASN A 96 -16.99 -17.23 17.10
C ASN A 96 -15.92 -17.87 17.97
N ASP A 97 -14.65 -17.59 17.70
CA ASP A 97 -13.50 -18.25 18.34
C ASP A 97 -12.76 -17.31 19.30
N GLN A 98 -13.24 -16.06 19.44
CA GLN A 98 -12.67 -15.06 20.34
C GLN A 98 -11.21 -14.70 20.03
N LEU A 99 -10.80 -14.87 18.75
CA LEU A 99 -9.45 -14.52 18.30
C LEU A 99 -9.20 -13.03 18.48
N ARG A 100 -8.04 -12.69 19.03
CA ARG A 100 -7.56 -11.31 19.17
C ARG A 100 -6.87 -10.91 17.88
N VAL A 101 -7.43 -9.93 17.16
CA VAL A 101 -6.92 -9.54 15.84
C VAL A 101 -6.73 -8.04 15.76
N THR A 102 -5.59 -7.63 15.24
CA THR A 102 -5.33 -6.26 14.75
C THR A 102 -5.08 -6.30 13.25
N ASP A 103 -5.94 -5.64 12.47
CA ASP A 103 -5.82 -5.53 11.02
C ASP A 103 -5.28 -4.14 10.63
N LEU A 104 -4.11 -4.13 9.98
CA LEU A 104 -3.39 -2.90 9.65
C LEU A 104 -3.62 -2.53 8.19
N HIS A 105 -4.42 -1.49 7.96
CA HIS A 105 -4.75 -1.01 6.61
C HIS A 105 -3.64 -0.09 6.13
N GLN A 106 -2.62 -0.69 5.52
CA GLN A 106 -1.40 0.00 5.15
C GLN A 106 -1.50 0.78 3.84
N GLY A 107 -0.90 1.98 3.84
CA GLY A 107 -0.63 2.76 2.64
C GLY A 107 0.51 2.21 1.80
N ILE A 108 0.91 2.98 0.80
CA ILE A 108 2.06 2.68 -0.05
C ILE A 108 3.34 2.89 0.75
N VAL A 109 4.11 1.82 0.95
CA VAL A 109 5.41 1.90 1.59
C VAL A 109 6.43 2.50 0.63
N TRP A 110 7.26 3.40 1.16
CA TRP A 110 8.42 3.97 0.51
C TRP A 110 9.63 3.95 1.45
N GLY A 111 10.82 4.11 0.87
CA GLY A 111 12.09 3.87 1.57
C GLY A 111 12.48 2.39 1.54
N THR A 112 13.72 2.13 1.93
CA THR A 112 14.37 0.82 1.79
C THR A 112 14.99 0.33 3.08
N ASN A 113 15.47 1.26 3.89
CA ASN A 113 16.28 1.00 5.04
C ASN A 113 15.54 1.27 6.33
N THR A 114 15.92 0.51 7.34
CA THR A 114 15.58 0.74 8.74
C THR A 114 16.87 0.85 9.54
N PRO A 115 16.83 1.29 10.80
CA PRO A 115 18.02 1.27 11.68
C PRO A 115 18.71 -0.09 11.77
N GLN A 116 17.99 -1.19 11.50
CA GLN A 116 18.52 -2.55 11.50
C GLN A 116 19.18 -2.92 10.17
N THR A 117 18.57 -2.59 9.03
CA THR A 117 19.07 -3.03 7.72
C THR A 117 20.30 -2.24 7.26
N VAL A 118 20.49 -1.00 7.74
CA VAL A 118 21.70 -0.20 7.42
C VAL A 118 22.98 -0.70 8.09
N ARG A 119 22.86 -1.61 9.07
CA ARG A 119 24.01 -2.01 9.91
C ARG A 119 25.06 -2.82 9.18
N ASP A 120 24.69 -3.50 8.10
CA ASP A 120 25.57 -4.36 7.32
C ASP A 120 24.96 -4.60 5.92
N GLU A 121 25.79 -4.68 4.88
CA GLU A 121 25.33 -4.91 3.51
C GLU A 121 24.54 -6.23 3.34
N ARG A 122 24.81 -7.24 4.18
CA ARG A 122 24.08 -8.51 4.18
C ARG A 122 22.65 -8.40 4.73
N LEU A 123 22.33 -7.30 5.41
CA LEU A 123 21.01 -7.03 5.99
C LEU A 123 20.15 -6.13 5.10
N ILE A 124 20.66 -5.74 3.94
CA ILE A 124 19.94 -4.86 3.01
C ILE A 124 18.61 -5.48 2.60
N ASN A 125 17.58 -4.64 2.63
CA ASN A 125 16.25 -5.02 2.17
C ASN A 125 16.14 -4.96 0.64
N ARG A 126 15.12 -5.62 0.09
CA ARG A 126 14.80 -5.51 -1.34
C ARG A 126 14.32 -4.09 -1.69
N PHE A 127 14.62 -3.67 -2.92
CA PHE A 127 14.08 -2.45 -3.53
C PHE A 127 13.51 -2.79 -4.90
N ASP A 128 12.18 -2.74 -5.01
CA ASP A 128 11.45 -3.08 -6.22
C ASP A 128 11.12 -1.84 -7.03
N TYR A 129 11.53 -1.83 -8.30
CA TYR A 129 11.30 -0.71 -9.24
C TYR A 129 10.56 -1.13 -10.51
N ASP A 130 10.20 -2.42 -10.64
CA ASP A 130 9.56 -2.94 -11.84
C ASP A 130 8.08 -2.52 -11.96
N GLY A 131 7.49 -2.79 -13.13
CA GLY A 131 6.09 -2.50 -13.48
C GLY A 131 5.01 -3.20 -12.65
N ASP A 132 5.37 -4.25 -11.90
CA ASP A 132 4.42 -5.13 -11.22
C ASP A 132 4.54 -5.09 -9.69
N TYR A 133 5.75 -5.13 -9.12
CA TYR A 133 5.99 -5.04 -7.68
C TYR A 133 6.45 -3.66 -7.21
N GLY A 134 7.07 -2.88 -8.09
CA GLY A 134 7.50 -1.52 -7.77
C GLY A 134 6.33 -0.62 -7.42
N THR A 135 6.41 0.03 -6.26
CA THR A 135 5.43 1.05 -5.84
C THR A 135 5.72 2.41 -6.48
N VAL A 136 4.74 3.30 -6.49
CA VAL A 136 4.80 4.61 -7.19
C VAL A 136 6.09 5.37 -6.90
N LEU A 137 6.39 5.58 -5.61
CA LEU A 137 7.52 6.41 -5.21
C LEU A 137 8.86 5.70 -5.44
N ASN A 138 8.98 4.40 -5.13
CA ASN A 138 10.21 3.65 -5.40
C ASN A 138 10.56 3.65 -6.90
N ARG A 139 9.55 3.53 -7.77
CA ARG A 139 9.73 3.62 -9.23
C ARG A 139 10.20 5.01 -9.66
N PHE A 140 9.59 6.08 -9.13
CA PHE A 140 10.01 7.44 -9.46
C PHE A 140 11.43 7.72 -9.00
N LEU A 141 11.80 7.32 -7.78
CA LEU A 141 13.14 7.54 -7.26
C LEU A 141 14.19 6.77 -8.07
N MET A 142 13.87 5.54 -8.50
CA MET A 142 14.74 4.78 -9.40
C MET A 142 14.89 5.49 -10.76
N GLN A 143 13.77 5.87 -11.40
CA GLN A 143 13.77 6.57 -12.68
C GLN A 143 14.60 7.85 -12.60
N GLY A 144 14.36 8.67 -11.58
CA GLY A 144 15.09 9.89 -11.31
C GLY A 144 16.60 9.66 -11.12
N GLY A 145 16.98 8.67 -10.31
CA GLY A 145 18.40 8.35 -10.10
C GLY A 145 19.09 7.73 -11.32
N MET A 146 18.34 7.15 -12.26
CA MET A 146 18.84 6.66 -13.56
C MET A 146 18.83 7.72 -14.67
N GLY A 147 18.32 8.94 -14.40
CA GLY A 147 18.16 9.96 -15.43
C GLY A 147 17.05 9.65 -16.45
N VAL A 148 16.12 8.77 -16.10
CA VAL A 148 15.00 8.37 -16.97
C VAL A 148 13.75 9.18 -16.59
N PRO A 149 12.93 9.62 -17.55
CA PRO A 149 11.68 10.31 -17.26
C PRO A 149 10.76 9.57 -16.29
N LEU A 150 10.12 10.31 -15.38
CA LEU A 150 9.17 9.75 -14.43
C LEU A 150 7.88 9.35 -15.16
N THR A 151 7.44 8.10 -15.01
CA THR A 151 6.24 7.60 -15.73
C THR A 151 4.98 7.77 -14.89
N VAL A 152 4.26 8.88 -15.08
CA VAL A 152 3.01 9.18 -14.38
C VAL A 152 1.85 8.56 -15.16
N TYR A 153 1.07 7.67 -14.53
CA TYR A 153 -0.02 6.96 -15.20
C TYR A 153 -1.30 7.81 -15.29
N GLY A 154 -1.77 8.08 -16.51
CA GLY A 154 -2.93 8.94 -16.77
C GLY A 154 -2.64 10.39 -16.42
N THR A 155 -3.54 11.03 -15.68
CA THR A 155 -3.40 12.43 -15.23
C THR A 155 -2.48 12.58 -14.00
N GLY A 156 -2.16 11.48 -13.31
CA GLY A 156 -1.51 11.50 -12.00
C GLY A 156 -2.36 12.09 -10.88
N GLY A 157 -3.66 12.34 -11.10
CA GLY A 157 -4.56 12.91 -10.11
C GLY A 157 -5.03 11.92 -9.05
N GLN A 158 -4.54 10.69 -9.08
CA GLN A 158 -4.88 9.69 -8.09
C GLN A 158 -4.23 10.03 -6.74
N THR A 159 -5.02 10.11 -5.67
CA THR A 159 -4.52 10.36 -4.31
C THR A 159 -4.31 9.04 -3.58
N ARG A 160 -3.14 8.84 -2.98
CA ARG A 160 -2.77 7.62 -2.24
C ARG A 160 -2.22 7.97 -0.86
N GLY A 161 -2.38 7.06 0.09
CA GLY A 161 -1.71 7.13 1.40
C GLY A 161 -0.30 6.57 1.30
N PHE A 162 0.65 7.21 1.98
CA PHE A 162 2.06 6.87 1.99
C PHE A 162 2.56 6.65 3.43
N ILE A 163 3.54 5.76 3.59
CA ILE A 163 4.20 5.53 4.88
C ILE A 163 5.66 5.12 4.64
N HIS A 164 6.58 5.62 5.47
CA HIS A 164 7.97 5.20 5.41
C HIS A 164 8.13 3.76 5.94
N ILE A 165 9.09 3.00 5.41
CA ILE A 165 9.36 1.62 5.84
C ILE A 165 9.74 1.53 7.33
N THR A 166 10.47 2.52 7.86
CA THR A 166 10.77 2.58 9.30
C THR A 166 9.49 2.71 10.12
N ASP A 167 8.54 3.54 9.70
CA ASP A 167 7.28 3.71 10.44
C ASP A 167 6.36 2.50 10.28
N THR A 168 6.49 1.76 9.18
CA THR A 168 5.86 0.44 9.06
C THR A 168 6.28 -0.47 10.22
N THR A 169 7.59 -0.53 10.51
CA THR A 169 8.10 -1.36 11.62
C THR A 169 7.65 -0.86 12.99
N LYS A 170 7.63 0.46 13.22
CA LYS A 170 7.12 1.06 14.47
C LYS A 170 5.63 0.78 14.68
N CYS A 171 4.82 0.89 13.63
CA CYS A 171 3.40 0.56 13.70
C CYS A 171 3.15 -0.91 14.05
N LEU A 172 3.95 -1.83 13.52
CA LEU A 172 3.89 -3.24 13.88
C LEU A 172 4.25 -3.45 15.36
N GLU A 173 5.31 -2.81 15.84
CA GLU A 173 5.70 -2.81 17.26
C GLU A 173 4.55 -2.30 18.15
N ILE A 174 4.03 -1.11 17.85
CA ILE A 174 2.89 -0.51 18.57
C ILE A 174 1.69 -1.46 18.59
N ALA A 175 1.35 -2.10 17.46
CA ALA A 175 0.23 -3.04 17.39
C ALA A 175 0.45 -4.26 18.28
N MET A 176 1.66 -4.83 18.28
CA MET A 176 2.01 -6.00 19.10
C MET A 176 2.06 -5.67 20.61
N GLU A 177 2.49 -4.45 20.97
CA GLU A 177 2.53 -3.99 22.36
C GLU A 177 1.17 -3.56 22.90
N ASN A 178 0.21 -3.27 22.01
CA ASN A 178 -1.13 -2.81 22.34
C ASN A 178 -2.22 -3.73 21.78
N PRO A 179 -2.18 -5.04 22.09
CA PRO A 179 -3.12 -5.98 21.50
C PRO A 179 -4.53 -5.77 22.08
N PRO A 180 -5.61 -5.93 21.27
CA PRO A 180 -6.97 -5.84 21.78
C PRO A 180 -7.19 -6.90 22.86
N LYS A 181 -8.04 -6.63 23.85
CA LYS A 181 -8.35 -7.62 24.90
C LYS A 181 -9.18 -8.76 24.32
N LYS A 182 -9.13 -9.91 24.97
CA LYS A 182 -10.00 -11.04 24.60
C LYS A 182 -11.47 -10.63 24.67
N GLY A 183 -12.21 -10.91 23.59
CA GLY A 183 -13.62 -10.54 23.43
C GLY A 183 -13.86 -9.11 22.97
N GLU A 184 -12.83 -8.26 22.85
CA GLU A 184 -12.95 -7.02 22.10
C GLU A 184 -13.05 -7.33 20.61
N ARG A 185 -13.73 -6.45 19.88
CA ARG A 185 -13.84 -6.56 18.42
C ARG A 185 -12.46 -6.48 17.77
N VAL A 186 -12.37 -6.92 16.52
CA VAL A 186 -11.17 -6.73 15.69
C VAL A 186 -10.73 -5.26 15.72
N GLU A 187 -9.48 -5.04 16.10
CA GLU A 187 -8.89 -3.70 16.09
C GLU A 187 -8.41 -3.39 14.67
N ILE A 188 -8.72 -2.20 14.16
CA ILE A 188 -8.35 -1.81 12.79
C ILE A 188 -7.64 -0.46 12.86
N PHE A 189 -6.47 -0.37 12.23
CA PHE A 189 -5.72 0.88 12.13
C PHE A 189 -5.50 1.25 10.68
N ASN A 190 -5.58 2.55 10.37
CA ASN A 190 -5.11 3.05 9.08
C ASN A 190 -3.62 3.39 9.22
N GLN A 191 -2.78 2.52 8.66
CA GLN A 191 -1.33 2.58 8.78
C GLN A 191 -0.75 3.45 7.65
N ILE A 192 -0.94 4.76 7.77
CA ILE A 192 -0.40 5.78 6.86
C ILE A 192 0.24 6.96 7.64
N ALA A 193 1.20 7.64 7.01
CA ALA A 193 1.75 8.90 7.50
C ALA A 193 0.99 10.10 6.92
N GLU A 194 0.72 10.08 5.62
CA GLU A 194 0.06 11.18 4.90
C GLU A 194 -0.58 10.70 3.59
N THR A 195 -1.39 11.56 2.96
CA THR A 195 -1.91 11.34 1.60
C THR A 195 -1.35 12.38 0.63
N ARG A 196 -1.07 11.96 -0.62
CA ARG A 196 -0.60 12.84 -1.71
C ARG A 196 -1.11 12.35 -3.06
N ARG A 197 -1.23 13.28 -4.02
CA ARG A 197 -1.50 12.92 -5.42
C ARG A 197 -0.24 12.39 -6.08
N VAL A 198 -0.40 11.42 -6.97
CA VAL A 198 0.72 10.81 -7.70
C VAL A 198 1.53 11.85 -8.47
N ARG A 199 0.89 12.82 -9.14
CA ARG A 199 1.58 13.89 -9.88
C ARG A 199 2.39 14.82 -8.98
N ASP A 200 1.91 15.09 -7.76
CA ASP A 200 2.60 15.96 -6.81
C ASP A 200 3.86 15.25 -6.30
N VAL A 201 3.76 13.95 -5.98
CA VAL A 201 4.92 13.11 -5.63
C VAL A 201 5.91 13.02 -6.79
N ALA A 202 5.44 12.88 -8.03
CA ALA A 202 6.30 12.89 -9.20
C ALA A 202 7.04 14.22 -9.35
N GLN A 203 6.35 15.35 -9.13
CA GLN A 203 6.95 16.68 -9.22
C GLN A 203 8.04 16.87 -8.17
N MET A 204 7.79 16.44 -6.92
CA MET A 204 8.81 16.47 -5.85
C MET A 204 10.09 15.72 -6.26
N VAL A 205 9.94 14.55 -6.89
CA VAL A 205 11.09 13.76 -7.35
C VAL A 205 11.75 14.43 -8.57
N ALA A 206 10.98 14.97 -9.51
CA ALA A 206 11.50 15.69 -10.68
C ALA A 206 12.35 16.90 -10.26
N ASP A 207 11.87 17.70 -9.31
CA ASP A 207 12.57 18.90 -8.82
C ASP A 207 13.92 18.56 -8.17
N GLN A 208 14.02 17.41 -7.51
CA GLN A 208 15.24 16.96 -6.84
C GLN A 208 16.24 16.26 -7.78
N THR A 209 15.74 15.60 -8.83
CA THR A 209 16.55 14.79 -9.76
C THR A 209 16.94 15.55 -11.03
N GLY A 210 16.17 16.56 -11.41
CA GLY A 210 16.25 17.25 -12.69
C GLY A 210 15.71 16.45 -13.88
N VAL A 211 15.06 15.30 -13.67
CA VAL A 211 14.43 14.54 -14.76
C VAL A 211 13.05 15.09 -15.11
N GLU A 212 12.65 14.93 -16.36
CA GLU A 212 11.30 15.29 -16.81
C GLU A 212 10.24 14.28 -16.31
N MET A 213 8.99 14.73 -16.22
CA MET A 213 7.84 13.86 -16.00
C MET A 213 7.10 13.61 -17.31
N LYS A 214 6.73 12.36 -17.57
CA LYS A 214 5.91 11.97 -18.72
C LYS A 214 4.60 11.34 -18.26
N MET A 215 3.50 11.93 -18.71
CA MET A 215 2.17 11.34 -18.59
C MET A 215 2.05 10.21 -19.61
N VAL A 216 1.81 8.98 -19.15
CA VAL A 216 1.70 7.79 -20.00
C VAL A 216 0.33 7.13 -19.82
N PRO A 217 -0.15 6.33 -20.80
CA PRO A 217 -1.42 5.61 -20.66
C PRO A 217 -1.48 4.77 -19.39
N ASN A 218 -2.59 4.85 -18.65
CA ASN A 218 -2.73 4.11 -17.40
C ASN A 218 -2.99 2.61 -17.67
N PRO A 219 -2.14 1.68 -17.19
CA PRO A 219 -2.36 0.24 -17.37
C PRO A 219 -3.46 -0.35 -16.47
N ARG A 220 -3.99 0.44 -15.53
CA ARG A 220 -4.99 0.05 -14.51
C ARG A 220 -6.36 0.61 -14.84
N GLN A 221 -7.39 -0.06 -14.34
CA GLN A 221 -8.76 0.46 -14.33
C GLN A 221 -9.02 1.07 -12.95
N GLU A 222 -8.88 2.38 -12.84
CA GLU A 222 -9.08 3.16 -11.60
C GLU A 222 -9.57 4.56 -11.96
N ALA A 223 -10.02 5.33 -10.97
CA ALA A 223 -10.39 6.73 -11.17
C ALA A 223 -9.17 7.53 -11.64
N GLU A 224 -9.37 8.44 -12.61
CA GLU A 224 -8.31 9.32 -13.11
C GLU A 224 -7.90 10.31 -12.02
N GLU A 225 -8.87 10.84 -11.28
CA GLU A 225 -8.67 11.67 -10.10
C GLU A 225 -9.55 11.18 -8.95
N ASN A 226 -9.05 11.31 -7.71
CA ASN A 226 -9.82 11.03 -6.52
C ASN A 226 -9.34 11.88 -5.34
N GLU A 227 -10.23 12.07 -4.36
CA GLU A 227 -9.86 12.54 -3.03
C GLU A 227 -9.63 11.34 -2.13
N LEU A 228 -8.70 11.48 -1.18
CA LEU A 228 -8.43 10.47 -0.17
C LEU A 228 -8.05 11.18 1.12
N ASP A 229 -9.04 11.31 1.99
CA ASP A 229 -8.90 11.79 3.35
C ASP A 229 -9.07 10.60 4.30
N VAL A 230 -8.14 10.40 5.22
CA VAL A 230 -8.00 9.15 5.98
C VAL A 230 -7.54 9.49 7.39
N SER A 231 -8.30 9.02 8.37
CA SER A 231 -7.93 9.13 9.76
C SER A 231 -6.84 8.13 10.12
N ASN A 232 -5.77 8.56 10.80
CA ASN A 232 -4.72 7.71 11.37
C ASN A 232 -4.51 7.98 12.88
N GLN A 233 -5.56 8.48 13.55
CA GLN A 233 -5.49 9.02 14.90
C GLN A 233 -5.10 7.97 15.95
N LYS A 234 -5.48 6.69 15.78
CA LYS A 234 -5.10 5.65 16.75
C LYS A 234 -3.60 5.45 16.84
N PHE A 235 -2.85 5.55 15.74
CA PHE A 235 -1.38 5.45 15.80
C PHE A 235 -0.76 6.71 16.40
N LEU A 236 -1.24 7.90 16.02
CA LEU A 236 -0.78 9.16 16.59
C LEU A 236 -1.01 9.20 18.11
N GLY A 237 -2.20 8.79 18.56
CA GLY A 237 -2.56 8.69 19.97
C GLY A 237 -1.75 7.64 20.75
N LYS A 238 -1.07 6.72 20.06
CA LYS A 238 -0.14 5.74 20.64
C LYS A 238 1.33 6.18 20.54
N GLY A 239 1.59 7.43 20.18
CA GLY A 239 2.94 8.00 20.18
C GLY A 239 3.71 7.82 18.87
N LEU A 240 3.07 7.36 17.79
CA LEU A 240 3.70 7.40 16.48
C LEU A 240 3.95 8.86 16.07
N ASN A 241 5.20 9.19 15.76
CA ASN A 241 5.57 10.41 15.06
C ASN A 241 5.91 10.06 13.60
N PRO A 242 4.99 10.24 12.64
CA PRO A 242 5.16 9.78 11.28
C PRO A 242 6.24 10.56 10.52
N THR A 243 7.01 9.85 9.71
CA THR A 243 7.96 10.40 8.75
C THR A 243 7.21 10.75 7.47
N THR A 244 7.23 12.03 7.11
CA THR A 244 6.60 12.54 5.88
C THR A 244 7.61 12.61 4.72
N LEU A 245 7.09 12.72 3.51
CA LEU A 245 7.83 12.87 2.26
C LEU A 245 8.71 14.13 2.26
N GLU A 246 8.34 15.16 3.00
CA GLU A 246 9.08 16.43 3.13
C GLU A 246 10.06 16.45 4.32
N SER A 247 10.10 15.39 5.14
CA SER A 247 11.04 15.31 6.25
C SER A 247 12.50 15.38 5.76
N GLU A 248 13.39 16.07 6.49
CA GLU A 248 14.78 16.33 6.08
C GLU A 248 15.58 15.05 5.72
N ASN A 249 15.20 13.92 6.31
CA ASN A 249 15.82 12.60 6.06
C ASN A 249 14.98 11.68 5.13
N GLY A 250 13.82 12.15 4.66
CA GLY A 250 12.78 11.32 4.08
C GLY A 250 13.08 10.90 2.65
N LEU A 251 12.78 11.75 1.68
CA LEU A 251 12.55 11.24 0.32
C LEU A 251 13.79 10.70 -0.40
N PHE A 252 14.94 11.38 -0.24
CA PHE A 252 15.93 11.39 -1.31
C PHE A 252 17.31 10.89 -0.91
N SER A 253 17.81 11.24 0.28
CA SER A 253 19.19 10.90 0.68
C SER A 253 19.44 9.39 0.61
N GLU A 254 18.56 8.61 1.24
CA GLU A 254 18.68 7.16 1.30
C GLU A 254 18.56 6.49 -0.09
N VAL A 255 17.56 6.89 -0.87
CA VAL A 255 17.27 6.20 -2.15
C VAL A 255 18.25 6.63 -3.23
N VAL A 256 18.74 7.88 -3.22
CA VAL A 256 19.84 8.30 -4.09
C VAL A 256 21.08 7.47 -3.83
N ASP A 257 21.42 7.20 -2.57
CA ASP A 257 22.60 6.40 -2.24
C ASP A 257 22.46 4.97 -2.76
N ILE A 258 21.26 4.37 -2.66
CA ILE A 258 20.97 3.06 -3.22
C ILE A 258 21.03 3.06 -4.74
N VAL A 259 20.39 4.02 -5.41
CA VAL A 259 20.40 4.07 -6.88
C VAL A 259 21.82 4.31 -7.38
N LYS A 260 22.58 5.22 -6.77
CA LYS A 260 24.00 5.43 -7.11
C LYS A 260 24.83 4.15 -6.93
N LYS A 261 24.60 3.42 -5.84
CA LYS A 261 25.35 2.20 -5.51
C LYS A 261 24.98 1.02 -6.40
N TYR A 262 23.72 0.90 -6.83
CA TYR A 262 23.20 -0.29 -7.50
C TYR A 262 22.63 -0.05 -8.90
N LYS A 263 22.81 1.14 -9.48
CA LYS A 263 22.33 1.48 -10.84
C LYS A 263 22.74 0.45 -11.91
N ASP A 264 23.91 -0.15 -11.79
CA ASP A 264 24.43 -1.13 -12.77
C ASP A 264 23.64 -2.46 -12.74
N ARG A 265 22.79 -2.65 -11.73
CA ARG A 265 21.86 -3.80 -11.59
C ARG A 265 20.45 -3.49 -12.10
N CYS A 266 20.20 -2.26 -12.54
CA CYS A 266 18.92 -1.90 -13.12
C CYS A 266 18.77 -2.58 -14.49
N ASP A 267 17.66 -3.31 -14.67
CA ASP A 267 17.20 -3.73 -15.98
C ASP A 267 16.16 -2.70 -16.45
N PRO A 268 16.52 -1.82 -17.40
CA PRO A 268 15.64 -0.76 -17.85
C PRO A 268 14.31 -1.33 -18.38
N LYS A 269 14.31 -2.51 -19.01
CA LYS A 269 13.11 -3.14 -19.62
C LYS A 269 11.99 -3.40 -18.62
N MET A 270 12.32 -3.47 -17.33
CA MET A 270 11.37 -3.75 -16.26
C MET A 270 10.61 -2.51 -15.76
N ILE A 271 11.02 -1.30 -16.17
CA ILE A 271 10.43 -0.05 -15.68
C ILE A 271 8.99 0.13 -16.19
N LEU A 272 8.71 -0.14 -17.46
CA LEU A 272 7.37 0.01 -18.01
C LEU A 272 6.43 -1.11 -17.53
N PRO A 273 5.12 -0.85 -17.44
CA PRO A 273 4.17 -1.86 -16.98
C PRO A 273 4.10 -3.02 -17.98
N ALA A 274 4.42 -4.24 -17.52
CA ALA A 274 4.30 -5.45 -18.34
C ALA A 274 2.90 -6.09 -18.29
N SER A 275 2.08 -5.70 -17.31
CA SER A 275 0.79 -6.33 -17.05
C SER A 275 -0.35 -5.29 -16.93
N TYR A 276 -1.51 -5.58 -17.55
CA TYR A 276 -2.64 -4.66 -17.68
C TYR A 276 -3.93 -5.21 -17.02
N TRP A 277 -4.85 -4.33 -16.58
CA TRP A 277 -6.09 -4.74 -15.90
C TRP A 277 -7.07 -5.47 -16.83
N ASN A 278 -7.22 -4.97 -18.04
CA ASN A 278 -8.12 -5.49 -19.06
C ASN A 278 -7.53 -5.26 -20.47
N LYS A 279 -8.21 -5.78 -21.49
CA LYS A 279 -7.76 -5.67 -22.89
C LYS A 279 -7.75 -4.22 -23.38
N ASP A 280 -8.66 -3.38 -22.91
CA ASP A 280 -8.73 -1.97 -23.32
C ASP A 280 -7.55 -1.17 -22.78
N ARG A 281 -7.13 -1.45 -21.54
CA ARG A 281 -5.93 -0.87 -20.94
C ARG A 281 -4.66 -1.39 -21.61
N ALA A 282 -4.62 -2.68 -21.97
CA ALA A 282 -3.51 -3.21 -22.76
C ALA A 282 -3.40 -2.49 -24.11
N LYS A 283 -4.53 -2.32 -24.80
CA LYS A 283 -4.61 -1.58 -26.07
C LYS A 283 -4.20 -0.12 -25.94
N ALA A 284 -4.66 0.56 -24.89
CA ALA A 284 -4.28 1.95 -24.61
C ALA A 284 -2.77 2.11 -24.38
N CYS A 285 -2.10 1.05 -23.95
CA CYS A 285 -0.66 1.00 -23.70
C CYS A 285 0.15 0.50 -24.90
N GLU A 286 -0.50 0.12 -26.02
CA GLU A 286 0.20 -0.29 -27.24
C GLU A 286 1.05 0.88 -27.77
N GLY A 287 2.34 0.61 -28.00
CA GLY A 287 3.29 1.62 -28.46
C GLY A 287 4.04 2.37 -27.36
N MET A 288 3.82 2.05 -26.07
CA MET A 288 4.77 2.42 -25.02
C MET A 288 6.10 1.72 -25.26
N ASP A 289 7.09 2.48 -25.70
CA ASP A 289 8.44 2.01 -25.99
C ASP A 289 9.44 2.69 -25.06
N ILE A 290 10.13 1.88 -24.27
CA ILE A 290 11.06 2.37 -23.28
C ILE A 290 12.28 3.06 -23.91
N GLU A 291 12.71 2.62 -25.10
CA GLU A 291 13.85 3.22 -25.79
C GLU A 291 13.51 4.62 -26.32
N LYS A 292 12.25 4.86 -26.70
CA LYS A 292 11.74 6.20 -27.02
C LYS A 292 11.55 7.07 -25.77
N HIS A 293 11.29 6.45 -24.62
CA HIS A 293 11.13 7.18 -23.36
C HIS A 293 12.47 7.49 -22.68
N MET A 294 13.52 6.69 -22.93
CA MET A 294 14.89 6.88 -22.41
C MET A 294 15.78 7.79 -23.24
N LYS A 295 15.42 8.05 -24.50
CA LYS A 295 16.15 8.99 -25.35
C LYS A 295 15.69 10.43 -25.07
N ASN A 296 16.59 11.21 -24.47
CA ASN A 296 16.90 12.56 -24.94
C ASN A 296 18.10 12.46 -25.87
#